data_AF-A0A1H4PAW1-F1
#
_entry.id   AF-A0A1H4PAW1-F1
#
_cell.length_a   1.000
_cell.length_b   1.000
_cell.length_c   1.000
_cell.angle_alpha   90.00
_cell.angle_beta   90.00
_cell.angle_gamma   90.00
#
_symmetry.space_group_name_H-M   'P 1'
#
loop_
_entity.id
_entity.type
_entity.pdbx_description
1 polymer ?
#
loop_
_entity_poly.entity_id
_entity_poly.type
_entity_poly.pdbx_seq_one_letter_code
_entity_poly.pdbx_strand_id
1 'polypeptide(L)'
;MIKYIKPLPVSSSKGLLTEVYDQIRRDIGSVVEPYMMHSSSPLLLAGTWTILRETALVGNVPRAVKEAVSATVSKVNQCPYCVDAHTMMLMAAGNNEVAQKISKDQTDRISDIKMNSIVKWSLATRSPGSSLLFNPPFTAQEAPEIIGTAVSFHYMNRMVSVLLNETPLPTASPLLKNILKRIGAKILFSSSLKKHKTPGESLHFLPDAPLPDDLYWAKSHPIISRAFARFAAVANTAGESILTEESRSIVWHYIDTWDGKDPGISRLWIEQTVKTLTEPSKTAAKLALLTAIAPYQVDDEMIRDFRSIYKEDVQLLNVLAWSSFTAARKIGTWLVVRD
;
A
#
# COMPACT_ATOMS: atom_id res chain seq x y z
N MET A 1 -4.45 3.98 16.13
CA MET A 1 -3.29 3.56 16.96
C MET A 1 -2.50 2.52 16.19
N ILE A 2 -1.17 2.55 16.33
CA ILE A 2 -0.26 1.54 15.76
C ILE A 2 -0.17 0.35 16.73
N LYS A 3 -0.32 -0.87 16.20
CA LYS A 3 -0.28 -2.15 16.90
C LYS A 3 1.09 -2.80 16.71
N TYR A 4 1.46 -3.65 17.65
CA TYR A 4 2.61 -4.55 17.62
C TYR A 4 4.00 -3.93 17.56
N ILE A 5 4.18 -2.68 17.12
CA ILE A 5 5.45 -1.98 17.03
C ILE A 5 5.39 -0.64 17.76
N LYS A 6 6.54 -0.15 18.23
CA LYS A 6 6.73 1.15 18.85
C LYS A 6 7.29 2.14 17.81
N PRO A 7 6.45 3.02 17.23
CA PRO A 7 6.94 4.00 16.27
C PRO A 7 7.88 5.00 16.94
N LEU A 8 8.92 5.41 16.22
CA LEU A 8 9.85 6.46 16.61
C LEU A 8 9.19 7.83 16.32
N PRO A 9 8.93 8.64 17.36
CA PRO A 9 8.26 9.92 17.18
C PRO A 9 9.19 10.91 16.45
N VAL A 10 8.56 11.91 15.82
CA VAL A 10 9.25 13.00 15.11
C VAL A 10 10.36 13.64 15.95
N SER A 11 10.09 13.91 17.24
CA SER A 11 11.04 14.54 18.17
C SER A 11 12.32 13.73 18.40
N SER A 12 12.27 12.42 18.16
CA SER A 12 13.38 11.49 18.37
C SER A 12 14.02 11.03 17.06
N SER A 13 13.56 11.54 15.91
CA SER A 13 14.11 11.19 14.60
C SER A 13 15.54 11.72 14.43
N LYS A 14 16.37 10.98 13.68
CA LYS A 14 17.73 11.38 13.30
C LYS A 14 18.03 10.94 11.87
N GLY A 15 18.94 11.64 11.19
CA GLY A 15 19.42 11.30 9.85
C GLY A 15 18.27 11.16 8.83
N LEU A 16 18.31 10.09 8.03
CA LEU A 16 17.30 9.81 6.99
C LEU A 16 15.85 9.87 7.50
N LEU A 17 15.60 9.40 8.72
CA LEU A 17 14.24 9.42 9.29
C LEU A 17 13.71 10.87 9.42
N THR A 18 14.57 11.79 9.85
CA THR A 18 14.23 13.22 9.96
C THR A 18 13.94 13.81 8.59
N GLU A 19 14.80 13.55 7.61
CA GLU A 19 14.66 14.08 6.24
C GLU A 19 13.34 13.64 5.59
N VAL A 20 13.00 12.34 5.71
CA VAL A 20 11.76 11.80 5.16
C VAL A 20 10.55 12.36 5.91
N TYR A 21 10.59 12.42 7.25
CA TYR A 21 9.51 13.03 8.03
C TYR A 21 9.28 14.50 7.70
N ASP A 22 10.34 15.25 7.44
CA ASP A 22 10.22 16.65 7.05
C ASP A 22 9.57 16.79 5.68
N GLN A 23 9.94 15.97 4.69
CA GLN A 23 9.26 15.99 3.39
C GLN A 23 7.79 15.57 3.50
N ILE A 24 7.47 14.56 4.32
CA ILE A 24 6.07 14.17 4.60
C ILE A 24 5.29 15.36 5.18
N ARG A 25 5.82 16.04 6.21
CA ARG A 25 5.14 17.22 6.80
C ARG A 25 4.98 18.35 5.79
N ARG A 26 5.99 18.61 4.94
CA ARG A 26 5.89 19.62 3.88
C ARG A 26 4.75 19.30 2.91
N ASP A 27 4.68 18.05 2.45
CA ASP A 27 3.81 17.64 1.34
C ASP A 27 2.37 17.36 1.75
N ILE A 28 2.14 16.74 2.92
CA ILE A 28 0.80 16.35 3.39
C ILE A 28 0.38 16.98 4.72
N GLY A 29 1.25 17.75 5.37
CA GLY A 29 0.94 18.56 6.56
C GLY A 29 1.33 17.93 7.89
N SER A 30 1.29 16.60 7.99
CA SER A 30 1.68 15.86 9.21
C SER A 30 2.21 14.47 8.88
N VAL A 31 3.03 13.92 9.79
CA VAL A 31 3.42 12.50 9.72
C VAL A 31 2.30 11.69 10.37
N VAL A 32 1.50 11.01 9.57
CA VAL A 32 0.36 10.19 10.02
C VAL A 32 0.76 8.72 10.22
N GLU A 33 -0.09 7.94 10.90
CA GLU A 33 0.23 6.57 11.32
C GLU A 33 0.70 5.63 10.20
N PRO A 34 0.15 5.66 8.97
CA PRO A 34 0.64 4.83 7.86
C PRO A 34 2.11 5.07 7.52
N TYR A 35 2.65 6.25 7.80
CA TYR A 35 4.08 6.52 7.63
C TYR A 35 4.85 6.20 8.92
N MET A 36 4.34 6.64 10.08
CA MET A 36 5.01 6.39 11.37
C MET A 36 5.20 4.90 11.66
N MET A 37 4.31 4.02 11.19
CA MET A 37 4.47 2.58 11.39
C MET A 37 5.74 2.00 10.73
N HIS A 38 6.35 2.68 9.77
CA HIS A 38 7.60 2.23 9.14
C HIS A 38 8.85 2.76 9.84
N SER A 39 8.72 3.59 10.88
CA SER A 39 9.81 4.40 11.41
C SER A 39 11.00 3.62 11.95
N SER A 40 10.79 2.38 12.41
CA SER A 40 11.87 1.52 12.91
C SER A 40 12.76 0.98 11.79
N SER A 41 12.39 1.23 10.52
CA SER A 41 13.22 1.04 9.34
C SER A 41 13.18 2.31 8.47
N PRO A 42 14.12 3.26 8.67
CA PRO A 42 14.17 4.50 7.89
C PRO A 42 14.22 4.27 6.37
N LEU A 43 14.87 3.19 5.91
CA LEU A 43 14.93 2.82 4.50
C LEU A 43 13.56 2.36 3.97
N LEU A 44 12.82 1.53 4.72
CA LEU A 44 11.47 1.12 4.30
C LEU A 44 10.50 2.29 4.30
N LEU A 45 10.60 3.20 5.28
CA LEU A 45 9.83 4.43 5.28
C LEU A 45 10.18 5.30 4.06
N ALA A 46 11.47 5.51 3.78
CA ALA A 46 11.92 6.27 2.61
C ALA A 46 11.38 5.68 1.31
N GLY A 47 11.46 4.36 1.13
CA GLY A 47 10.98 3.69 -0.07
C GLY A 47 9.46 3.74 -0.22
N THR A 48 8.74 3.48 0.88
CA THR A 48 7.28 3.60 0.94
C THR A 48 6.83 5.01 0.59
N TRP A 49 7.46 6.03 1.18
CA TRP A 49 7.16 7.42 0.90
C TRP A 49 7.48 7.78 -0.55
N THR A 50 8.61 7.31 -1.08
CA THR A 50 9.04 7.57 -2.47
C THR A 50 8.01 7.06 -3.47
N ILE A 51 7.54 5.80 -3.36
CA ILE A 51 6.53 5.27 -4.30
C ILE A 51 5.18 5.98 -4.15
N LEU A 52 4.74 6.29 -2.92
CA LEU A 52 3.47 6.97 -2.69
C LEU A 52 3.51 8.43 -3.16
N ARG A 53 4.61 9.13 -2.91
CA ARG A 53 4.79 10.53 -3.32
C ARG A 53 4.72 10.65 -4.84
N GLU A 54 5.56 9.89 -5.53
CA GLU A 54 5.72 10.02 -6.98
C GLU A 54 4.54 9.45 -7.79
N THR A 55 3.70 8.60 -7.19
CA THR A 55 2.49 8.09 -7.85
C THR A 55 1.22 8.81 -7.42
N ALA A 56 1.01 9.01 -6.12
CA ALA A 56 -0.25 9.51 -5.58
C ALA A 56 -0.26 11.03 -5.36
N LEU A 57 0.90 11.66 -5.12
CA LEU A 57 0.97 13.09 -4.76
C LEU A 57 1.47 14.02 -5.87
N VAL A 58 2.30 13.52 -6.77
CA VAL A 58 2.97 14.29 -7.83
C VAL A 58 2.57 13.71 -9.20
N GLY A 59 2.70 14.49 -10.26
CA GLY A 59 2.41 14.06 -11.64
C GLY A 59 1.22 14.79 -12.26
N ASN A 60 0.80 14.31 -13.43
CA ASN A 60 -0.20 14.97 -14.27
C ASN A 60 -1.61 14.42 -14.06
N VAL A 61 -1.75 13.17 -13.61
CA VAL A 61 -3.07 12.59 -13.37
C VAL A 61 -3.74 13.32 -12.20
N PRO A 62 -4.99 13.81 -12.36
CA PRO A 62 -5.66 14.57 -11.33
C PRO A 62 -5.70 13.83 -10.00
N ARG A 63 -5.45 14.55 -8.90
CA ARG A 63 -5.41 13.95 -7.57
C ARG A 63 -6.68 13.19 -7.20
N ALA A 64 -7.85 13.67 -7.64
CA ALA A 64 -9.11 12.98 -7.44
C ALA A 64 -9.15 11.57 -8.07
N VAL A 65 -8.56 11.38 -9.26
CA VAL A 65 -8.48 10.06 -9.92
C VAL A 65 -7.64 9.12 -9.06
N LYS A 66 -6.48 9.58 -8.60
CA LYS A 66 -5.56 8.80 -7.75
C LYS A 66 -6.21 8.42 -6.42
N GLU A 67 -6.93 9.35 -5.78
CA GLU A 67 -7.67 9.07 -4.55
C GLU A 67 -8.83 8.09 -4.76
N ALA A 68 -9.51 8.12 -5.91
CA ALA A 68 -10.55 7.14 -6.24
C ALA A 68 -9.96 5.74 -6.47
N VAL A 69 -8.80 5.63 -7.11
CA VAL A 69 -8.04 4.37 -7.21
C VAL A 69 -7.66 3.88 -5.83
N SER A 70 -7.06 4.74 -5.00
CA SER A 70 -6.61 4.43 -3.64
C SER A 70 -7.75 3.92 -2.76
N ALA A 71 -8.89 4.62 -2.76
CA ALA A 71 -10.07 4.24 -1.99
C ALA A 71 -10.69 2.92 -2.48
N THR A 72 -10.77 2.73 -3.80
CA THR A 72 -11.36 1.53 -4.40
C THR A 72 -10.48 0.30 -4.19
N VAL A 73 -9.16 0.41 -4.38
CA VAL A 73 -8.19 -0.66 -4.07
C VAL A 73 -8.24 -1.01 -2.58
N SER A 74 -8.39 -0.01 -1.71
CA SER A 74 -8.57 -0.23 -0.27
C SER A 74 -9.85 -1.01 0.06
N LYS A 75 -10.93 -0.81 -0.70
CA LYS A 75 -12.16 -1.60 -0.57
C LYS A 75 -11.94 -3.04 -1.04
N VAL A 76 -11.27 -3.24 -2.18
CA VAL A 76 -10.87 -4.57 -2.71
C VAL A 76 -9.99 -5.35 -1.73
N ASN A 77 -9.11 -4.65 -1.00
CA ASN A 77 -8.25 -5.24 0.03
C ASN A 77 -8.90 -5.31 1.43
N GLN A 78 -10.18 -4.93 1.56
CA GLN A 78 -10.92 -4.91 2.83
C GLN A 78 -10.19 -4.10 3.94
N CYS A 79 -9.61 -2.96 3.58
CA CYS A 79 -8.85 -2.11 4.48
C CYS A 79 -9.67 -0.86 4.91
N PRO A 80 -10.49 -0.93 5.97
CA PRO A 80 -11.40 0.14 6.35
C PRO A 80 -10.70 1.46 6.70
N TYR A 81 -9.49 1.41 7.29
CA TYR A 81 -8.72 2.61 7.62
C TYR A 81 -8.41 3.42 6.35
N CYS A 82 -7.93 2.73 5.31
CA CYS A 82 -7.56 3.36 4.05
C CYS A 82 -8.81 3.79 3.26
N VAL A 83 -9.90 3.04 3.30
CA VAL A 83 -11.19 3.50 2.73
C VAL A 83 -11.61 4.81 3.39
N ASP A 84 -11.55 4.89 4.72
CA ASP A 84 -11.91 6.10 5.47
C ASP A 84 -11.00 7.30 5.10
N ALA A 85 -9.68 7.09 5.05
CA ALA A 85 -8.71 8.14 4.73
C ALA A 85 -8.85 8.64 3.28
N HIS A 86 -8.88 7.73 2.30
CA HIS A 86 -8.88 8.11 0.88
C HIS A 86 -10.23 8.63 0.39
N THR A 87 -11.34 8.20 0.99
CA THR A 87 -12.65 8.83 0.71
C THR A 87 -12.72 10.26 1.26
N MET A 88 -12.10 10.53 2.41
CA MET A 88 -11.96 11.88 2.95
C MET A 88 -11.07 12.77 2.06
N MET A 89 -9.94 12.26 1.57
CA MET A 89 -9.09 12.99 0.61
C MET A 89 -9.79 13.21 -0.74
N LEU A 90 -10.56 12.24 -1.22
CA LEU A 90 -11.36 12.37 -2.44
C LEU A 90 -12.45 13.44 -2.32
N MET A 91 -13.09 13.54 -1.14
CA MET A 91 -14.00 14.65 -0.83
C MET A 91 -13.27 15.99 -0.83
N ALA A 92 -12.08 16.06 -0.26
CA ALA A 92 -11.25 17.27 -0.25
C ALA A 92 -10.82 17.70 -1.67
N ALA A 93 -10.64 16.73 -2.57
CA ALA A 93 -10.40 16.94 -3.99
C ALA A 93 -11.69 17.23 -4.81
N GLY A 94 -12.81 17.57 -4.14
CA GLY A 94 -14.05 18.00 -4.76
C GLY A 94 -15.00 16.88 -5.20
N ASN A 95 -14.63 15.61 -5.05
CA ASN A 95 -15.35 14.46 -5.61
C ASN A 95 -16.25 13.76 -4.57
N ASN A 96 -17.16 14.53 -3.98
CA ASN A 96 -18.01 14.09 -2.86
C ASN A 96 -18.94 12.92 -3.19
N GLU A 97 -19.53 12.91 -4.39
CA GLU A 97 -20.42 11.84 -4.83
C GLU A 97 -19.64 10.52 -4.91
N VAL A 98 -18.56 10.50 -5.69
CA VAL A 98 -17.69 9.32 -5.88
C VAL A 98 -17.22 8.76 -4.54
N ALA A 99 -16.73 9.62 -3.64
CA ALA A 99 -16.30 9.21 -2.30
C ALA A 99 -17.41 8.56 -1.47
N GLN A 100 -18.64 9.09 -1.54
CA GLN A 100 -19.79 8.52 -0.83
C GLN A 100 -20.21 7.19 -1.44
N LYS A 101 -20.20 7.07 -2.78
CA LYS A 101 -20.55 5.83 -3.48
C LYS A 101 -19.56 4.72 -3.18
N ILE A 102 -18.26 5.00 -3.18
CA ILE A 102 -17.23 4.03 -2.77
C ILE A 102 -17.43 3.63 -1.30
N SER A 103 -17.61 4.60 -0.39
CA SER A 103 -17.79 4.32 1.05
C SER A 103 -19.00 3.44 1.35
N LYS A 104 -20.08 3.58 0.56
CA LYS A 104 -21.36 2.87 0.77
C LYS A 104 -21.50 1.60 -0.06
N ASP A 105 -20.48 1.20 -0.81
CA ASP A 105 -20.53 0.06 -1.73
C ASP A 105 -21.61 0.21 -2.82
N GLN A 106 -21.72 1.42 -3.36
CA GLN A 106 -22.68 1.80 -4.40
C GLN A 106 -21.95 2.32 -5.65
N THR A 107 -20.82 1.69 -5.99
CA THR A 107 -19.92 2.11 -7.07
C THR A 107 -20.58 2.03 -8.46
N ASP A 108 -21.60 1.18 -8.61
CA ASP A 108 -22.48 1.08 -9.76
C ASP A 108 -23.31 2.36 -10.02
N ARG A 109 -23.49 3.20 -8.98
CA ARG A 109 -24.31 4.42 -9.02
C ARG A 109 -23.51 5.71 -9.10
N ILE A 110 -22.24 5.65 -9.54
CA ILE A 110 -21.41 6.84 -9.79
C ILE A 110 -21.84 7.46 -11.12
N SER A 111 -22.25 8.74 -11.09
CA SER A 111 -22.77 9.46 -12.26
C SER A 111 -21.69 9.91 -13.27
N ASP A 112 -20.52 10.34 -12.79
CA ASP A 112 -19.39 10.72 -13.64
C ASP A 112 -18.84 9.48 -14.36
N ILE A 113 -18.97 9.47 -15.70
CA ILE A 113 -18.60 8.35 -16.55
C ILE A 113 -17.10 8.03 -16.47
N LYS A 114 -16.24 9.05 -16.45
CA LYS A 114 -14.79 8.85 -16.41
C LYS A 114 -14.38 8.27 -15.05
N MET A 115 -14.88 8.84 -13.96
CA MET A 115 -14.62 8.34 -12.61
C MET A 115 -15.22 6.94 -12.39
N ASN A 116 -16.42 6.66 -12.92
CA ASN A 116 -17.04 5.34 -12.87
C ASN A 116 -16.14 4.28 -13.53
N SER A 117 -15.59 4.57 -14.72
CA SER A 117 -14.68 3.67 -15.42
C SER A 117 -13.40 3.42 -14.63
N ILE A 118 -12.79 4.46 -14.05
CA ILE A 118 -11.61 4.33 -13.17
C ILE A 118 -11.91 3.44 -11.95
N VAL A 119 -13.06 3.64 -11.31
CA VAL A 119 -13.47 2.84 -10.15
C VAL A 119 -13.72 1.38 -10.57
N LYS A 120 -14.38 1.12 -11.69
CA LYS A 120 -14.57 -0.24 -12.22
C LYS A 120 -13.25 -0.94 -12.52
N TRP A 121 -12.31 -0.24 -13.17
CA TRP A 121 -10.96 -0.75 -13.39
C TRP A 121 -10.27 -1.08 -12.07
N SER A 122 -10.36 -0.18 -11.09
CA SER A 122 -9.74 -0.35 -9.76
C SER A 122 -10.32 -1.55 -9.00
N LEU A 123 -11.63 -1.81 -9.11
CA LEU A 123 -12.29 -2.99 -8.55
C LEU A 123 -11.75 -4.31 -9.13
N ALA A 124 -11.34 -4.29 -10.39
CA ALA A 124 -10.85 -5.46 -11.11
C ALA A 124 -9.36 -5.78 -10.87
N THR A 125 -8.62 -4.93 -10.16
CA THR A 125 -7.16 -5.06 -9.98
C THR A 125 -6.71 -6.38 -9.34
N ARG A 126 -7.57 -7.07 -8.60
CA ARG A 126 -7.33 -8.43 -8.06
C ARG A 126 -7.90 -9.57 -8.91
N SER A 127 -8.36 -9.30 -10.12
CA SER A 127 -9.01 -10.28 -11.00
C SER A 127 -8.20 -10.45 -12.28
N PRO A 128 -7.09 -11.24 -12.25
CA PRO A 128 -6.32 -11.51 -13.45
C PRO A 128 -7.24 -12.07 -14.55
N GLY A 129 -7.06 -11.58 -15.78
CA GLY A 129 -7.90 -11.95 -16.92
C GLY A 129 -9.19 -11.14 -17.08
N SER A 130 -9.49 -10.19 -16.18
CA SER A 130 -10.63 -9.27 -16.38
C SER A 130 -10.44 -8.41 -17.63
N SER A 131 -11.49 -8.31 -18.46
CA SER A 131 -11.49 -7.46 -19.67
C SER A 131 -11.24 -5.98 -19.36
N LEU A 132 -11.56 -5.54 -18.13
CA LEU A 132 -11.30 -4.19 -17.64
C LEU A 132 -9.79 -3.93 -17.51
N LEU A 133 -9.00 -4.94 -17.14
CA LEU A 133 -7.54 -4.78 -17.02
C LEU A 133 -6.86 -4.73 -18.39
N PHE A 134 -7.39 -5.47 -19.38
CA PHE A 134 -6.89 -5.43 -20.76
C PHE A 134 -7.30 -4.16 -21.52
N ASN A 135 -8.36 -3.47 -21.07
CA ASN A 135 -8.85 -2.24 -21.67
C ASN A 135 -8.96 -1.13 -20.60
N PRO A 136 -7.83 -0.65 -20.07
CA PRO A 136 -7.84 0.37 -19.03
C PRO A 136 -8.46 1.68 -19.54
N PRO A 137 -9.18 2.43 -18.68
CA PRO A 137 -9.85 3.68 -19.05
C PRO A 137 -8.91 4.90 -18.99
N PHE A 138 -7.62 4.69 -19.30
CA PHE A 138 -6.57 5.70 -19.24
C PHE A 138 -5.50 5.43 -20.30
N THR A 139 -4.76 6.46 -20.65
CA THR A 139 -3.74 6.42 -21.71
C THR A 139 -2.42 5.77 -21.24
N ALA A 140 -1.55 5.41 -22.19
CA ALA A 140 -0.18 4.96 -21.91
C ALA A 140 0.61 5.93 -21.02
N GLN A 141 0.38 7.24 -21.21
CA GLN A 141 1.05 8.30 -20.47
C GLN A 141 0.56 8.40 -19.01
N GLU A 142 -0.73 8.19 -18.78
CA GLU A 142 -1.33 8.20 -17.44
C GLU A 142 -1.09 6.89 -16.67
N ALA A 143 -0.81 5.79 -17.39
CA ALA A 143 -0.75 4.45 -16.83
C ALA A 143 0.26 4.29 -15.68
N PRO A 144 1.51 4.77 -15.75
CA PRO A 144 2.47 4.63 -14.64
C PRO A 144 2.00 5.30 -13.34
N GLU A 145 1.31 6.44 -13.43
CA GLU A 145 0.77 7.14 -12.25
C GLU A 145 -0.41 6.38 -11.64
N ILE A 146 -1.35 5.90 -12.47
CA ILE A 146 -2.57 5.20 -12.03
C ILE A 146 -2.26 3.79 -11.52
N ILE A 147 -1.50 3.01 -12.30
CA ILE A 147 -1.06 1.66 -11.92
C ILE A 147 -0.15 1.74 -10.69
N GLY A 148 0.80 2.68 -10.67
CA GLY A 148 1.68 2.88 -9.52
C GLY A 148 0.92 3.25 -8.26
N THR A 149 -0.17 4.03 -8.37
CA THR A 149 -1.08 4.28 -7.24
C THR A 149 -1.73 2.98 -6.77
N ALA A 150 -2.30 2.18 -7.68
CA ALA A 150 -2.91 0.90 -7.31
C ALA A 150 -1.94 -0.06 -6.62
N VAL A 151 -0.74 -0.25 -7.18
CA VAL A 151 0.31 -1.11 -6.60
C VAL A 151 0.74 -0.59 -5.22
N SER A 152 0.94 0.72 -5.08
CA SER A 152 1.28 1.33 -3.78
C SER A 152 0.23 1.06 -2.71
N PHE A 153 -1.06 1.06 -3.08
CA PHE A 153 -2.13 0.77 -2.13
C PHE A 153 -2.35 -0.72 -1.87
N HIS A 154 -2.09 -1.61 -2.83
CA HIS A 154 -2.00 -3.04 -2.53
C HIS A 154 -0.89 -3.34 -1.51
N TYR A 155 0.23 -2.61 -1.54
CA TYR A 155 1.25 -2.68 -0.49
C TYR A 155 0.74 -2.08 0.83
N MET A 156 0.35 -0.81 0.82
CA MET A 156 0.01 -0.08 2.05
C MET A 156 -1.18 -0.67 2.79
N ASN A 157 -2.20 -1.17 2.08
CA ASN A 157 -3.36 -1.76 2.73
C ASN A 157 -3.00 -2.99 3.57
N ARG A 158 -2.06 -3.83 3.11
CA ARG A 158 -1.60 -5.00 3.87
C ARG A 158 -0.89 -4.58 5.15
N MET A 159 0.03 -3.62 5.04
CA MET A 159 0.73 -3.05 6.19
C MET A 159 -0.25 -2.42 7.20
N VAL A 160 -1.22 -1.63 6.71
CA VAL A 160 -2.24 -0.97 7.53
C VAL A 160 -3.17 -1.98 8.21
N SER A 161 -3.62 -3.02 7.50
CA SER A 161 -4.50 -4.05 8.08
C SER A 161 -3.82 -4.79 9.25
N VAL A 162 -2.52 -5.07 9.13
CA VAL A 162 -1.77 -5.72 10.21
C VAL A 162 -1.46 -4.74 11.33
N LEU A 163 -0.97 -3.54 11.03
CA LEU A 163 -0.31 -2.67 12.02
C LEU A 163 -1.20 -1.55 12.55
N LEU A 164 -2.35 -1.23 11.97
CA LEU A 164 -3.22 -0.15 12.45
C LEU A 164 -4.59 -0.66 12.88
N ASN A 165 -5.29 0.18 13.64
CA ASN A 165 -6.71 0.00 13.91
C ASN A 165 -7.55 0.24 12.64
N GLU A 166 -8.80 -0.21 12.67
CA GLU A 166 -9.70 -0.17 11.50
C GLU A 166 -10.09 1.21 10.99
N THR A 167 -9.87 2.28 11.76
CA THR A 167 -10.24 3.64 11.32
C THR A 167 -9.26 4.69 11.87
N PRO A 168 -8.93 5.74 11.09
CA PRO A 168 -8.20 6.90 11.58
C PRO A 168 -9.07 7.80 12.47
N LEU A 169 -10.38 7.60 12.47
CA LEU A 169 -11.32 8.49 13.13
C LEU A 169 -11.47 8.12 14.62
N PRO A 170 -11.70 9.10 15.51
CA PRO A 170 -11.88 8.85 16.94
C PRO A 170 -13.24 8.22 17.28
N THR A 171 -13.94 7.60 16.31
CA THR A 171 -15.26 7.02 16.52
C THR A 171 -15.53 5.83 15.60
N ALA A 172 -16.23 4.83 16.13
CA ALA A 172 -16.75 3.70 15.36
C ALA A 172 -18.16 3.98 14.76
N SER A 173 -18.87 5.02 15.22
CA SER A 173 -20.25 5.30 14.80
C SER A 173 -20.33 5.72 13.32
N PRO A 174 -21.08 5.00 12.45
CA PRO A 174 -21.15 5.31 11.03
C PRO A 174 -21.63 6.72 10.70
N LEU A 175 -22.60 7.23 11.46
CA LEU A 175 -23.14 8.58 11.28
C LEU A 175 -22.07 9.64 11.60
N LEU A 176 -21.41 9.50 12.75
CA LEU A 176 -20.36 10.43 13.18
C LEU A 176 -19.14 10.35 12.25
N LYS A 177 -18.79 9.17 11.75
CA LYS A 177 -17.70 9.00 10.77
C LYS A 177 -17.91 9.88 9.55
N ASN A 178 -19.10 9.90 8.96
CA ASN A 178 -19.39 10.71 7.77
C ASN A 178 -19.23 12.22 8.03
N ILE A 179 -19.66 12.68 9.21
CA ILE A 179 -19.51 14.07 9.62
C ILE A 179 -18.02 14.42 9.80
N LEU A 180 -17.28 13.59 10.54
CA LEU A 180 -15.85 13.80 10.79
C LEU A 180 -15.02 13.74 9.51
N LYS A 181 -15.34 12.86 8.55
CA LYS A 181 -14.69 12.84 7.23
C LYS A 181 -14.85 14.16 6.50
N ARG A 182 -16.06 14.74 6.47
CA ARG A 182 -16.31 16.03 5.81
C ARG A 182 -15.55 17.18 6.47
N ILE A 183 -15.43 17.15 7.79
CA ILE A 183 -14.66 18.13 8.57
C ILE A 183 -13.16 17.96 8.29
N GLY A 184 -12.64 16.74 8.41
CA GLY A 184 -11.24 16.41 8.16
C GLY A 184 -10.80 16.73 6.73
N ALA A 185 -11.66 16.48 5.74
CA ALA A 185 -11.42 16.87 4.34
C ALA A 185 -11.10 18.37 4.19
N LYS A 186 -11.85 19.23 4.89
CA LYS A 186 -11.65 20.68 4.84
C LYS A 186 -10.44 21.14 5.66
N ILE A 187 -10.25 20.60 6.86
CA ILE A 187 -9.26 21.10 7.82
C ILE A 187 -7.86 20.53 7.56
N LEU A 188 -7.76 19.23 7.25
CA LEU A 188 -6.48 18.54 7.20
C LEU A 188 -5.84 18.53 5.80
N PHE A 189 -6.64 18.53 4.74
CA PHE A 189 -6.14 18.23 3.38
C PHE A 189 -6.29 19.36 2.36
N SER A 190 -7.13 20.37 2.62
CA SER A 190 -7.42 21.42 1.63
C SER A 190 -6.20 22.27 1.24
N SER A 191 -5.25 22.47 2.15
CA SER A 191 -4.03 23.23 1.91
C SER A 191 -2.94 22.40 1.22
N SER A 192 -2.76 21.15 1.63
CA SER A 192 -1.72 20.25 1.07
C SER A 192 -2.00 19.83 -0.37
N LEU A 193 -3.28 19.74 -0.75
CA LEU A 193 -3.71 19.48 -2.13
C LEU A 193 -3.28 20.57 -3.11
N LYS A 194 -3.12 21.82 -2.65
CA LYS A 194 -2.76 22.97 -3.50
C LYS A 194 -1.25 23.21 -3.59
N LYS A 195 -0.46 22.56 -2.74
CA LYS A 195 0.99 22.73 -2.74
C LYS A 195 1.60 22.07 -3.98
N HIS A 196 2.32 22.85 -4.77
CA HIS A 196 3.19 22.34 -5.83
C HIS A 196 4.26 21.43 -5.22
N LYS A 197 4.55 20.33 -5.90
CA LYS A 197 5.54 19.32 -5.49
C LYS A 197 6.41 19.01 -6.68
N THR A 198 7.73 19.05 -6.50
CA THR A 198 8.66 18.79 -7.59
C THR A 198 8.76 17.29 -7.84
N PRO A 199 8.47 16.79 -9.05
CA PRO A 199 8.66 15.38 -9.40
C PRO A 199 10.09 14.91 -9.13
N GLY A 200 10.23 13.71 -8.55
CA GLY A 200 11.52 13.06 -8.30
C GLY A 200 12.29 13.57 -7.09
N GLU A 201 11.78 14.56 -6.36
CA GLU A 201 12.45 15.10 -5.16
C GLU A 201 12.66 14.03 -4.08
N SER A 202 11.85 12.97 -4.02
CA SER A 202 12.04 11.89 -3.04
C SER A 202 13.12 10.86 -3.43
N LEU A 203 13.58 10.86 -4.69
CA LEU A 203 14.50 9.83 -5.19
C LEU A 203 15.88 9.85 -4.51
N HIS A 204 16.29 10.99 -3.94
CA HIS A 204 17.60 11.11 -3.28
C HIS A 204 17.70 10.34 -1.97
N PHE A 205 16.57 9.97 -1.35
CA PHE A 205 16.57 9.23 -0.09
C PHE A 205 17.15 7.83 -0.20
N LEU A 206 17.18 7.26 -1.42
CA LEU A 206 17.56 5.88 -1.66
C LEU A 206 18.55 5.78 -2.84
N PRO A 207 19.50 4.85 -2.77
CA PRO A 207 20.46 4.61 -3.84
C PRO A 207 19.75 4.13 -5.12
N ASP A 208 20.32 4.43 -6.29
CA ASP A 208 19.82 3.91 -7.56
C ASP A 208 19.82 2.38 -7.57
N ALA A 209 18.81 1.79 -8.22
CA ALA A 209 18.63 0.36 -8.36
C ALA A 209 18.01 0.05 -9.74
N PRO A 210 18.26 -1.15 -10.31
CA PRO A 210 17.61 -1.57 -11.54
C PRO A 210 16.11 -1.83 -11.32
N LEU A 211 15.28 -1.49 -12.31
CA LEU A 211 13.84 -1.79 -12.28
C LEU A 211 13.64 -3.30 -12.49
N PRO A 212 12.97 -4.03 -11.58
CA PRO A 212 12.59 -5.41 -11.81
C PRO A 212 11.63 -5.58 -12.99
N ASP A 213 11.73 -6.70 -13.70
CA ASP A 213 10.94 -6.95 -14.92
C ASP A 213 9.43 -7.02 -14.68
N ASP A 214 9.02 -7.49 -13.49
CA ASP A 214 7.61 -7.55 -13.08
C ASP A 214 6.98 -6.17 -12.78
N LEU A 215 7.77 -5.11 -12.87
CA LEU A 215 7.35 -3.70 -12.77
C LEU A 215 7.40 -2.99 -14.13
N TYR A 216 7.32 -3.73 -15.24
CA TYR A 216 7.36 -3.20 -16.61
C TYR A 216 6.40 -2.03 -16.87
N TRP A 217 5.23 -2.01 -16.21
CA TRP A 217 4.23 -0.95 -16.33
C TRP A 217 4.76 0.44 -15.91
N ALA A 218 5.85 0.51 -15.13
CA ALA A 218 6.47 1.76 -14.71
C ALA A 218 7.51 2.29 -15.72
N LYS A 219 7.98 1.45 -16.65
CA LYS A 219 9.19 1.67 -17.46
C LYS A 219 9.14 2.95 -18.30
N SER A 220 7.97 3.32 -18.81
CA SER A 220 7.80 4.52 -19.64
C SER A 220 7.95 5.83 -18.87
N HIS A 221 7.82 5.82 -17.54
CA HIS A 221 7.93 7.01 -16.71
C HIS A 221 9.26 7.04 -15.93
N PRO A 222 10.17 8.00 -16.20
CA PRO A 222 11.54 7.96 -15.67
C PRO A 222 11.63 8.10 -14.15
N ILE A 223 10.71 8.85 -13.53
CA ILE A 223 10.71 9.04 -12.07
C ILE A 223 10.05 7.85 -11.35
N ILE A 224 8.87 7.40 -11.79
CA ILE A 224 8.14 6.30 -11.17
C ILE A 224 8.91 4.98 -11.29
N SER A 225 9.51 4.69 -12.45
CA SER A 225 10.40 3.51 -12.59
C SER A 225 11.54 3.55 -11.55
N ARG A 226 12.23 4.68 -11.41
CA ARG A 226 13.30 4.86 -10.42
C ARG A 226 12.83 4.73 -8.97
N ALA A 227 11.64 5.25 -8.66
CA ALA A 227 11.00 5.15 -7.35
C ALA A 227 10.71 3.68 -6.98
N PHE A 228 10.08 2.93 -7.89
CA PHE A 228 9.75 1.52 -7.67
C PHE A 228 10.98 0.62 -7.65
N ALA A 229 11.98 0.89 -8.49
CA ALA A 229 13.24 0.16 -8.48
C ALA A 229 13.96 0.27 -7.11
N ARG A 230 14.06 1.50 -6.58
CA ARG A 230 14.61 1.77 -5.24
C ARG A 230 13.86 1.02 -4.15
N PHE A 231 12.53 1.11 -4.14
CA PHE A 231 11.74 0.46 -3.12
C PHE A 231 11.81 -1.06 -3.22
N ALA A 232 11.86 -1.62 -4.44
CA ALA A 232 12.07 -3.05 -4.64
C ALA A 232 13.40 -3.53 -4.05
N ALA A 233 14.49 -2.79 -4.28
CA ALA A 233 15.79 -3.12 -3.68
C ALA A 233 15.72 -3.10 -2.15
N VAL A 234 15.14 -2.04 -1.55
CA VAL A 234 14.98 -1.94 -0.09
C VAL A 234 14.12 -3.07 0.47
N ALA A 235 12.97 -3.35 -0.15
CA ALA A 235 12.07 -4.41 0.29
C ALA A 235 12.73 -5.78 0.20
N ASN A 236 13.50 -6.06 -0.86
CA ASN A 236 14.26 -7.30 -1.02
C ASN A 236 15.31 -7.45 0.09
N THR A 237 16.13 -6.43 0.34
CA THR A 237 17.12 -6.45 1.42
C THR A 237 16.46 -6.63 2.80
N ALA A 238 15.30 -6.00 3.01
CA ALA A 238 14.52 -6.19 4.24
C ALA A 238 14.10 -7.65 4.40
N GLY A 239 13.48 -8.25 3.37
CA GLY A 239 13.14 -9.66 3.36
C GLY A 239 14.35 -10.56 3.57
N GLU A 240 15.47 -10.24 2.94
CA GLU A 240 16.74 -10.97 3.03
C GLU A 240 17.35 -11.03 4.41
N SER A 241 17.15 -9.97 5.20
CA SER A 241 17.67 -9.89 6.55
C SER A 241 17.00 -10.86 7.54
N ILE A 242 15.80 -11.37 7.24
CA ILE A 242 15.00 -12.20 8.15
C ILE A 242 14.65 -13.57 7.56
N LEU A 243 14.24 -13.62 6.31
CA LEU A 243 13.77 -14.83 5.66
C LEU A 243 14.93 -15.53 4.97
N THR A 244 15.11 -16.83 5.21
CA THR A 244 16.06 -17.65 4.46
C THR A 244 15.68 -17.70 2.97
N GLU A 245 16.63 -18.05 2.11
CA GLU A 245 16.35 -18.23 0.67
C GLU A 245 15.24 -19.25 0.42
N GLU A 246 15.21 -20.35 1.19
CA GLU A 246 14.15 -21.37 1.11
C GLU A 246 12.78 -20.79 1.49
N SER A 247 12.67 -20.06 2.61
CA SER A 247 11.43 -19.39 3.01
C SER A 247 10.96 -18.38 1.97
N ARG A 248 11.86 -17.55 1.44
CA ARG A 248 11.51 -16.57 0.39
C ARG A 248 11.04 -17.27 -0.89
N SER A 249 11.69 -18.34 -1.28
CA SER A 249 11.33 -19.12 -2.48
C SER A 249 9.94 -19.76 -2.36
N ILE A 250 9.62 -20.35 -1.21
CA ILE A 250 8.28 -20.93 -0.95
C ILE A 250 7.20 -19.85 -0.99
N VAL A 251 7.42 -18.72 -0.30
CA VAL A 251 6.46 -17.61 -0.29
C VAL A 251 6.28 -17.04 -1.69
N TRP A 252 7.37 -16.83 -2.44
CA TRP A 252 7.34 -16.33 -3.80
C TRP A 252 6.58 -17.28 -4.73
N HIS A 253 6.84 -18.59 -4.68
CA HIS A 253 6.17 -19.57 -5.53
C HIS A 253 4.66 -19.61 -5.29
N TYR A 254 4.23 -19.50 -4.02
CA TYR A 254 2.81 -19.39 -3.69
C TYR A 254 2.20 -18.11 -4.28
N ILE A 255 2.85 -16.96 -4.11
CA ILE A 255 2.37 -15.68 -4.66
C ILE A 255 2.35 -15.70 -6.18
N ASP A 256 3.32 -16.33 -6.84
CA ASP A 256 3.38 -16.38 -8.29
C ASP A 256 2.26 -17.23 -8.92
N THR A 257 1.80 -18.26 -8.22
CA THR A 257 0.67 -19.09 -8.64
C THR A 257 -0.70 -18.57 -8.17
N TRP A 258 -0.72 -17.57 -7.30
CA TRP A 258 -1.94 -16.95 -6.79
C TRP A 258 -2.71 -16.20 -7.88
N ASP A 259 -4.02 -16.43 -7.94
CA ASP A 259 -4.94 -15.88 -8.94
C ASP A 259 -5.76 -14.68 -8.44
N GLY A 260 -5.35 -14.07 -7.33
CA GLY A 260 -6.03 -12.91 -6.76
C GLY A 260 -7.19 -13.23 -5.81
N LYS A 261 -7.65 -14.49 -5.76
CA LYS A 261 -8.78 -14.90 -4.89
C LYS A 261 -8.46 -14.78 -3.40
N ASP A 262 -9.50 -14.56 -2.61
CA ASP A 262 -9.42 -14.64 -1.15
C ASP A 262 -9.41 -16.13 -0.73
N PRO A 263 -8.46 -16.59 0.12
CA PRO A 263 -8.40 -17.98 0.54
C PRO A 263 -9.51 -18.39 1.52
N GLY A 264 -10.35 -17.44 1.96
CA GLY A 264 -11.39 -17.69 2.96
C GLY A 264 -10.80 -17.93 4.36
N ILE A 265 -11.62 -18.43 5.30
CA ILE A 265 -11.29 -18.46 6.74
C ILE A 265 -10.25 -19.53 7.10
N SER A 266 -10.05 -20.55 6.26
CA SER A 266 -9.12 -21.64 6.55
C SER A 266 -7.66 -21.21 6.41
N ARG A 267 -6.82 -21.64 7.37
CA ARG A 267 -5.34 -21.49 7.32
C ARG A 267 -4.61 -22.74 6.82
N LEU A 268 -5.33 -23.78 6.39
CA LEU A 268 -4.72 -25.05 5.97
C LEU A 268 -3.74 -24.89 4.80
N TRP A 269 -4.03 -23.96 3.88
CA TRP A 269 -3.16 -23.64 2.75
C TRP A 269 -1.78 -23.15 3.21
N ILE A 270 -1.70 -22.43 4.33
CA ILE A 270 -0.43 -21.96 4.91
C ILE A 270 0.36 -23.16 5.41
N GLU A 271 -0.26 -24.00 6.25
CA GLU A 271 0.38 -25.17 6.85
C GLU A 271 0.91 -26.15 5.80
N GLN A 272 0.15 -26.34 4.71
CA GLN A 272 0.57 -27.16 3.58
C GLN A 272 1.75 -26.54 2.82
N THR A 273 1.76 -25.21 2.66
CA THR A 273 2.81 -24.48 1.93
C THR A 273 4.13 -24.50 2.69
N VAL A 274 4.11 -24.35 4.01
CA VAL A 274 5.32 -24.29 4.85
C VAL A 274 5.71 -25.64 5.46
N LYS A 275 5.11 -26.76 5.03
CA LYS A 275 5.29 -28.08 5.66
C LYS A 275 6.74 -28.59 5.68
N THR A 276 7.54 -28.19 4.71
CA THR A 276 8.95 -28.60 4.57
C THR A 276 9.90 -27.75 5.40
N LEU A 277 9.45 -26.58 5.86
CA LEU A 277 10.27 -25.67 6.65
C LEU A 277 10.32 -26.12 8.12
N THR A 278 11.50 -25.94 8.73
CA THR A 278 11.68 -26.05 10.18
C THR A 278 11.70 -24.68 10.84
N GLU A 279 11.59 -24.61 12.16
CA GLU A 279 11.81 -23.36 12.88
C GLU A 279 13.28 -22.92 12.78
N PRO A 280 13.57 -21.60 12.74
CA PRO A 280 12.62 -20.47 12.82
C PRO A 280 12.01 -20.05 11.47
N SER A 281 12.46 -20.65 10.37
CA SER A 281 12.09 -20.32 8.98
C SER A 281 10.59 -20.50 8.73
N LYS A 282 9.99 -21.53 9.33
CA LYS A 282 8.56 -21.83 9.23
C LYS A 282 7.70 -20.71 9.79
N THR A 283 7.94 -20.26 11.02
CA THR A 283 7.19 -19.16 11.65
C THR A 283 7.26 -17.87 10.80
N ALA A 284 8.45 -17.50 10.32
CA ALA A 284 8.60 -16.31 9.49
C ALA A 284 7.88 -16.42 8.14
N ALA A 285 7.91 -17.60 7.50
CA ALA A 285 7.20 -17.85 6.24
C ALA A 285 5.67 -17.84 6.41
N LYS A 286 5.14 -18.37 7.53
CA LYS A 286 3.70 -18.30 7.84
C LYS A 286 3.22 -16.86 7.92
N LEU A 287 3.94 -16.01 8.66
CA LEU A 287 3.62 -14.59 8.77
C LEU A 287 3.69 -13.88 7.40
N ALA A 288 4.71 -14.18 6.60
CA ALA A 288 4.87 -13.62 5.26
C ALA A 288 3.68 -13.99 4.33
N LEU A 289 3.33 -15.27 4.25
CA LEU A 289 2.19 -15.74 3.45
C LEU A 289 0.87 -15.09 3.87
N LEU A 290 0.61 -15.05 5.18
CA LEU A 290 -0.62 -14.48 5.71
C LEU A 290 -0.72 -12.99 5.41
N THR A 291 0.37 -12.26 5.59
CA THR A 291 0.44 -10.82 5.26
C THR A 291 0.24 -10.56 3.76
N ALA A 292 0.84 -11.39 2.90
CA ALA A 292 0.73 -11.27 1.45
C ALA A 292 -0.68 -11.54 0.92
N ILE A 293 -1.40 -12.52 1.48
CA ILE A 293 -2.63 -13.05 0.87
C ILE A 293 -3.90 -12.67 1.65
N ALA A 294 -3.83 -12.73 2.97
CA ALA A 294 -4.97 -12.50 3.87
C ALA A 294 -4.54 -11.75 5.14
N PRO A 295 -4.07 -10.49 5.01
CA PRO A 295 -3.51 -9.72 6.14
C PRO A 295 -4.50 -9.53 7.30
N TYR A 296 -5.82 -9.57 7.01
CA TYR A 296 -6.88 -9.49 8.01
C TYR A 296 -6.90 -10.68 8.97
N GLN A 297 -6.23 -11.79 8.63
CA GLN A 297 -6.09 -12.95 9.50
C GLN A 297 -4.85 -12.89 10.37
N VAL A 298 -3.97 -11.90 10.24
CA VAL A 298 -2.83 -11.76 11.16
C VAL A 298 -3.36 -11.32 12.53
N ASP A 299 -3.27 -12.23 13.51
CA ASP A 299 -3.78 -12.04 14.87
C ASP A 299 -2.66 -11.93 15.92
N ASP A 300 -3.05 -11.67 17.17
CA ASP A 300 -2.10 -11.51 18.26
C ASP A 300 -1.28 -12.77 18.55
N GLU A 301 -1.82 -13.96 18.26
CA GLU A 301 -1.12 -15.23 18.46
C GLU A 301 0.03 -15.39 17.47
N MET A 302 -0.25 -15.18 16.17
CA MET A 302 0.77 -15.19 15.13
C MET A 302 1.89 -14.16 15.43
N ILE A 303 1.53 -12.97 15.90
CA ILE A 303 2.52 -11.95 16.27
C ILE A 303 3.33 -12.38 17.51
N ARG A 304 2.69 -12.98 18.53
CA ARG A 304 3.41 -13.50 19.71
C ARG A 304 4.38 -14.62 19.33
N ASP A 305 3.96 -15.54 18.48
CA ASP A 305 4.81 -16.65 18.02
C ASP A 305 6.02 -16.13 17.25
N PHE A 306 5.81 -15.21 16.31
CA PHE A 306 6.90 -14.55 15.61
C PHE A 306 7.85 -13.83 16.58
N ARG A 307 7.30 -13.09 17.55
CA ARG A 307 8.09 -12.36 18.56
C ARG A 307 8.76 -13.25 19.61
N SER A 308 8.36 -14.52 19.73
CA SER A 308 9.07 -15.48 20.56
C SER A 308 10.48 -15.75 20.02
N ILE A 309 10.68 -15.58 18.71
CA ILE A 309 11.95 -15.76 17.99
C ILE A 309 12.60 -14.42 17.65
N TYR A 310 11.85 -13.48 17.05
CA TYR A 310 12.35 -12.20 16.54
C TYR A 310 11.90 -11.04 17.44
N LYS A 311 12.81 -10.49 18.24
CA LYS A 311 12.48 -9.55 19.32
C LYS A 311 12.26 -8.11 18.86
N GLU A 312 12.90 -7.69 17.78
CA GLU A 312 12.95 -6.29 17.38
C GLU A 312 11.82 -5.93 16.40
N ASP A 313 11.31 -4.70 16.51
CA ASP A 313 10.24 -4.20 15.65
C ASP A 313 10.64 -4.16 14.17
N VAL A 314 11.92 -3.90 13.89
CA VAL A 314 12.45 -3.89 12.52
C VAL A 314 12.34 -5.27 11.85
N GLN A 315 12.48 -6.36 12.62
CA GLN A 315 12.40 -7.72 12.09
C GLN A 315 10.96 -8.05 11.65
N LEU A 316 9.97 -7.65 12.45
CA LEU A 316 8.56 -7.75 12.08
C LEU A 316 8.27 -6.91 10.83
N LEU A 317 8.68 -5.63 10.84
CA LEU A 317 8.46 -4.74 9.69
C LEU A 317 9.07 -5.26 8.40
N ASN A 318 10.28 -5.83 8.46
CA ASN A 318 10.96 -6.34 7.28
C ASN A 318 10.19 -7.48 6.60
N VAL A 319 9.66 -8.44 7.38
CA VAL A 319 8.84 -9.54 6.87
C VAL A 319 7.51 -9.02 6.30
N LEU A 320 6.84 -8.12 7.04
CA LEU A 320 5.56 -7.56 6.60
C LEU A 320 5.72 -6.76 5.30
N ALA A 321 6.75 -5.90 5.21
CA ALA A 321 6.96 -5.05 4.06
C ALA A 321 7.36 -5.85 2.81
N TRP A 322 8.31 -6.79 2.95
CA TRP A 322 8.73 -7.64 1.83
C TRP A 322 7.55 -8.46 1.27
N SER A 323 6.80 -9.13 2.14
CA SER A 323 5.66 -9.96 1.72
C SER A 323 4.51 -9.14 1.13
N SER A 324 4.20 -7.98 1.73
CA SER A 324 3.21 -7.05 1.20
C SER A 324 3.58 -6.54 -0.18
N PHE A 325 4.85 -6.17 -0.38
CA PHE A 325 5.30 -5.62 -1.66
C PHE A 325 5.44 -6.69 -2.74
N THR A 326 5.83 -7.91 -2.36
CA THR A 326 5.85 -9.07 -3.28
C THR A 326 4.45 -9.35 -3.83
N ALA A 327 3.42 -9.37 -2.98
CA ALA A 327 2.03 -9.51 -3.43
C ALA A 327 1.56 -8.33 -4.30
N ALA A 328 1.94 -7.10 -3.96
CA ALA A 328 1.60 -5.92 -4.75
C ALA A 328 2.24 -5.93 -6.14
N ARG A 329 3.51 -6.37 -6.25
CA ARG A 329 4.21 -6.55 -7.53
C ARG A 329 3.53 -7.61 -8.39
N LYS A 330 3.15 -8.75 -7.80
CA LYS A 330 2.38 -9.78 -8.51
C LYS A 330 1.09 -9.20 -9.11
N ILE A 331 0.33 -8.43 -8.33
CA ILE A 331 -0.86 -7.74 -8.85
C ILE A 331 -0.49 -6.79 -9.98
N GLY A 332 0.61 -6.02 -9.84
CA GLY A 332 1.12 -5.14 -10.88
C GLY A 332 1.38 -5.84 -12.22
N THR A 333 1.75 -7.13 -12.22
CA THR A 333 1.94 -7.90 -13.47
C THR A 333 0.66 -8.07 -14.28
N TRP A 334 -0.51 -7.99 -13.65
CA TRP A 334 -1.82 -8.12 -14.29
C TRP A 334 -2.33 -6.80 -14.88
N LEU A 335 -1.67 -5.68 -14.59
CA LEU A 335 -2.13 -4.34 -14.95
C LEU A 335 -1.47 -3.90 -16.25
N VAL A 336 -2.23 -3.97 -17.34
CA VAL A 336 -1.73 -3.73 -18.71
C VAL A 336 -1.57 -2.24 -18.99
N VAL A 337 -0.46 -1.90 -19.66
CA VAL A 337 -0.26 -0.60 -20.32
C VAL A 337 -0.59 -0.78 -21.80
N ARG A 338 -1.46 0.07 -22.34
CA ARG A 338 -1.82 0.06 -23.76
C ARG A 338 -1.16 1.24 -24.45
N ASP A 339 -0.47 0.97 -25.56
CA ASP A 339 0.15 1.96 -26.44
C ASP A 339 -0.87 2.87 -27.13
#